data_AF-B3MJQ2-F1
#
_entry.id   AF-B3MJQ2-F1
#
_cell.length_a   1.000
_cell.length_b   1.000
_cell.length_c   1.000
_cell.angle_alpha   90.00
_cell.angle_beta   90.00
_cell.angle_gamma   90.00
#
_symmetry.space_group_name_H-M   'P 1'
#
loop_
_entity.id
_entity.type
_entity.pdbx_description
1 polymer ?
#
loop_
_entity_poly.entity_id
_entity_poly.type
_entity_poly.pdbx_seq_one_letter_code
_entity_poly.pdbx_strand_id
1 'polypeptide(L)'
;MSSNALACICNVINPCRNEVSTTFVVVQWLITGFAALAQVVRPVLLLFGIRGEVALNQEDYNKTWIYMPNGEGKPEVAYLVEPPPENRINLPQLIKFELYGSDSSSSADFWIDDNNFEFPQRHKRDTWQEMAEKFNPDLDTKILVHGWKSSTMSNSIQSIRGAYIERGQVNVFAINWKDQADNIYYLTPARYTVQVGRAVAKLIDLLVEEKDADPKRIHLIGHSLGAHIMGYAGSYTKYRVNRITGLDPARPAFEDCIGPENHLDDTDANFVDVIHSCAGYLGFRKPIGMVDFYPNGGGPPQPGCKELSQIFTGCSHGRSYEYYAESINSPKGFYGVPCSGLDELKGKNCTGGKILMGDPVPRNARGIFFVKTANKPTYALGIDEILSN
;
A
#
# COMPACT_ATOMS: atom_id res chain seq x y z
N MET A 1 13.33 22.45 23.10
CA MET A 1 14.58 22.69 22.35
C MET A 1 15.04 21.35 21.77
N SER A 2 15.31 21.36 20.46
CA SER A 2 15.74 20.29 19.53
C SER A 2 14.82 19.07 19.34
N SER A 3 13.83 19.21 18.45
CA SER A 3 13.25 18.11 17.67
C SER A 3 14.22 17.73 16.54
N ASN A 4 14.81 16.55 16.59
CA ASN A 4 15.55 15.99 15.46
C ASN A 4 14.58 15.30 14.50
N ALA A 5 13.85 16.10 13.71
CA ALA A 5 13.30 15.61 12.46
C ALA A 5 14.48 15.57 11.47
N LEU A 6 14.91 14.37 11.09
CA LEU A 6 15.86 14.20 9.99
C LEU A 6 15.15 14.60 8.70
N ALA A 7 15.25 15.89 8.36
CA ALA A 7 14.90 16.37 7.04
C ALA A 7 15.72 15.60 6.00
N CYS A 8 15.08 15.20 4.89
CA CYS A 8 15.75 14.67 3.72
C CYS A 8 16.67 15.74 3.12
N ILE A 9 17.89 15.84 3.64
CA ILE A 9 18.92 16.73 3.12
C ILE A 9 19.63 16.00 1.99
N CYS A 10 19.26 16.35 0.76
CA CYS A 10 19.99 15.95 -0.44
C CYS A 10 21.32 16.70 -0.53
N ASN A 11 22.44 15.98 -0.41
CA ASN A 11 23.70 16.37 -1.04
C ASN A 11 23.95 15.40 -2.20
N VAL A 12 23.73 15.90 -3.41
CA VAL A 12 24.21 15.27 -4.64
C VAL A 12 25.73 15.33 -4.61
N ILE A 13 26.41 14.17 -4.55
CA ILE A 13 27.66 13.85 -5.27
C ILE A 13 28.09 12.40 -4.95
N ASN A 14 28.24 11.62 -6.02
CA ASN A 14 28.85 10.28 -6.23
C ASN A 14 28.00 9.00 -6.04
N PRO A 15 27.91 8.14 -7.10
CA PRO A 15 27.22 6.86 -7.06
C PRO A 15 28.06 5.79 -6.35
N CYS A 16 27.45 5.11 -5.36
CA CYS A 16 28.04 3.93 -4.75
C CYS A 16 27.92 2.73 -5.69
N ARG A 17 29.07 2.21 -6.10
CA ARG A 17 29.26 0.94 -6.80
C ARG A 17 29.04 -0.19 -5.79
N ASN A 18 28.00 -1.00 -5.95
CA ASN A 18 27.79 -2.18 -5.10
C ASN A 18 27.93 -3.50 -5.88
N GLU A 19 28.57 -4.42 -5.17
CA GLU A 19 29.00 -5.75 -5.55
C GLU A 19 27.82 -6.68 -5.89
N VAL A 20 28.02 -7.50 -6.91
CA VAL A 20 27.03 -8.42 -7.46
C VAL A 20 27.01 -9.70 -6.63
N SER A 21 25.91 -9.94 -5.92
CA SER A 21 25.58 -11.25 -5.36
C SER A 21 25.17 -12.20 -6.49
N THR A 22 25.80 -13.37 -6.53
CA THR A 22 25.77 -14.36 -7.62
C THR A 22 24.40 -14.99 -7.91
N THR A 23 23.36 -14.63 -7.15
CA THR A 23 21.97 -15.04 -7.41
C THR A 23 21.31 -14.22 -8.55
N PHE A 24 21.87 -13.06 -8.93
CA PHE A 24 21.35 -12.20 -10.00
C PHE A 24 21.59 -12.74 -11.43
N VAL A 25 22.60 -13.60 -11.61
CA VAL A 25 23.04 -14.01 -12.96
C VAL A 25 22.00 -14.94 -13.62
N VAL A 26 21.29 -15.76 -12.86
CA VAL A 26 20.31 -16.70 -13.42
C VAL A 26 19.04 -15.98 -13.91
N VAL A 27 18.69 -14.84 -13.31
CA VAL A 27 17.57 -14.00 -13.75
C VAL A 27 17.86 -13.30 -15.08
N GLN A 28 19.14 -12.98 -15.35
CA GLN A 28 19.60 -12.34 -16.58
C GLN A 28 19.40 -13.24 -17.82
N TRP A 29 19.60 -14.56 -17.69
CA TRP A 29 19.53 -15.51 -18.81
C TRP A 29 18.09 -15.89 -19.24
N LEU A 30 17.11 -15.75 -18.36
CA LEU A 30 15.71 -15.99 -18.75
C LEU A 30 15.11 -14.78 -19.51
N ILE A 31 15.65 -13.58 -19.29
CA ILE A 31 15.27 -12.35 -20.01
C ILE A 31 15.79 -12.37 -21.46
N THR A 32 16.95 -12.98 -21.71
CA THR A 32 17.52 -13.10 -23.07
C THR A 32 16.66 -13.92 -24.03
N GLY A 33 15.86 -14.88 -23.53
CA GLY A 33 14.97 -15.69 -24.37
C GLY A 33 13.76 -14.93 -24.92
N PHE A 34 13.25 -13.93 -24.20
CA PHE A 34 12.10 -13.14 -24.62
C PHE A 34 12.47 -11.96 -25.53
N ALA A 35 13.65 -11.36 -25.33
CA ALA A 35 14.16 -10.31 -26.20
C ALA A 35 14.37 -10.79 -27.64
N ALA A 36 14.70 -12.07 -27.84
CA ALA A 36 14.85 -12.68 -29.17
C ALA A 36 13.50 -12.81 -29.92
N LEU A 37 12.37 -12.94 -29.20
CA LEU A 37 11.03 -13.00 -29.80
C LEU A 37 10.45 -11.61 -30.08
N ALA A 38 10.79 -10.61 -29.27
CA ALA A 38 10.37 -9.22 -29.50
C ALA A 38 11.08 -8.56 -30.70
N GLN A 39 12.22 -9.09 -31.14
CA GLN A 39 12.95 -8.59 -32.32
C GLN A 39 12.35 -9.04 -33.67
N VAL A 40 11.41 -9.99 -33.68
CA VAL A 40 10.87 -10.58 -34.93
C VAL A 40 9.50 -9.97 -35.32
N VAL A 41 8.91 -9.10 -34.50
CA VAL A 41 7.61 -8.45 -34.83
C VAL A 41 7.68 -6.92 -34.70
N ARG A 42 8.39 -6.29 -35.64
CA ARG A 42 8.05 -4.95 -36.16
C ARG A 42 7.98 -5.10 -37.68
N PRO A 43 6.86 -4.75 -38.35
CA PRO A 43 6.32 -3.39 -38.32
C PRO A 43 4.77 -3.32 -38.25
N VAL A 44 4.24 -2.11 -38.34
CA VAL A 44 2.81 -1.72 -38.45
C VAL A 44 2.13 -1.36 -37.13
N LEU A 45 2.46 -0.17 -36.62
CA LEU A 45 1.49 0.81 -36.07
C LEU A 45 2.22 2.15 -35.86
N LEU A 46 2.61 2.76 -36.98
CA LEU A 46 2.85 4.20 -37.08
C LEU A 46 1.53 4.80 -37.56
N LEU A 47 0.65 5.19 -36.65
CA LEU A 47 -0.47 6.09 -36.87
C LEU A 47 -0.97 6.52 -35.48
N PHE A 48 -1.09 7.82 -35.28
CA PHE A 48 -1.31 8.56 -34.02
C PHE A 48 -0.04 8.86 -33.22
N GLY A 49 0.50 10.05 -33.48
CA GLY A 49 1.66 10.58 -32.79
C GLY A 49 1.38 10.96 -31.34
N ILE A 50 2.26 10.50 -30.46
CA ILE A 50 2.63 11.17 -29.20
C ILE A 50 4.15 11.04 -29.11
N ARG A 51 4.85 12.17 -29.12
CA ARG A 51 6.31 12.25 -29.14
C ARG A 51 6.78 12.49 -27.72
N GLY A 52 7.02 11.42 -26.98
CA GLY A 52 7.52 11.44 -25.60
C GLY A 52 7.83 10.03 -25.12
N GLU A 53 8.64 9.28 -25.86
CA GLU A 53 8.97 7.90 -25.52
C GLU A 53 10.18 7.89 -24.58
N VAL A 54 9.95 7.67 -23.28
CA VAL A 54 11.00 7.13 -22.40
C VAL A 54 11.36 5.76 -22.98
N ALA A 55 12.58 5.63 -23.50
CA ALA A 55 13.05 4.36 -24.06
C ALA A 55 13.03 3.29 -22.95
N LEU A 56 12.34 2.18 -23.18
CA LEU A 56 12.24 1.05 -22.24
C LEU A 56 13.52 0.20 -22.28
N ASN A 57 14.66 0.84 -22.06
CA ASN A 57 15.97 0.19 -22.07
C ASN A 57 16.17 -0.59 -20.77
N GLN A 58 16.80 -1.76 -20.85
CA GLN A 58 17.00 -2.64 -19.70
C GLN A 58 17.89 -2.01 -18.61
N GLU A 59 18.87 -1.18 -18.98
CA GLU A 59 19.78 -0.50 -18.06
C GLU A 59 19.09 0.54 -17.16
N ASP A 60 17.90 0.99 -17.59
CA ASP A 60 17.10 2.01 -16.93
C ASP A 60 15.89 1.43 -16.17
N TYR A 61 15.72 0.10 -16.20
CA TYR A 61 14.69 -0.58 -15.43
C TYR A 61 14.91 -0.34 -13.93
N ASN A 62 13.82 -0.02 -13.22
CA ASN A 62 13.82 0.41 -11.81
C ASN A 62 14.52 1.77 -11.55
N LYS A 63 14.85 2.53 -12.61
CA LYS A 63 15.36 3.90 -12.51
C LYS A 63 14.41 4.91 -13.15
N THR A 64 14.05 4.69 -14.42
CA THR A 64 13.16 5.59 -15.18
C THR A 64 11.84 4.92 -15.54
N TRP A 65 11.77 3.59 -15.49
CA TRP A 65 10.55 2.83 -15.71
C TRP A 65 10.60 1.47 -15.00
N ILE A 66 9.44 0.89 -14.70
CA ILE A 66 9.31 -0.43 -14.06
C ILE A 66 7.95 -1.04 -14.39
N TYR A 67 7.83 -2.38 -14.29
CA TYR A 67 6.54 -3.06 -14.31
C TYR A 67 5.94 -3.14 -12.92
N MET A 68 4.69 -2.72 -12.76
CA MET A 68 3.93 -2.84 -11.52
C MET A 68 2.55 -3.46 -11.81
N PRO A 69 1.96 -4.21 -10.88
CA PRO A 69 0.59 -4.68 -11.07
C PRO A 69 -0.40 -3.51 -10.99
N ASN A 70 -1.42 -3.52 -11.85
CA ASN A 70 -2.64 -2.73 -11.63
C ASN A 70 -3.54 -3.42 -10.58
N GLY A 71 -4.70 -2.83 -10.30
CA GLY A 71 -5.67 -3.35 -9.34
C GLY A 71 -6.28 -4.72 -9.68
N GLU A 72 -6.08 -5.24 -10.90
CA GLU A 72 -6.46 -6.59 -11.32
C GLU A 72 -5.28 -7.58 -11.25
N GLY A 73 -4.10 -7.13 -10.79
CA GLY A 73 -2.87 -7.93 -10.75
C GLY A 73 -2.17 -8.05 -12.10
N LYS A 74 -2.64 -7.34 -13.15
CA LYS A 74 -2.00 -7.36 -14.48
C LYS A 74 -0.80 -6.41 -14.50
N PRO A 75 0.35 -6.83 -15.04
CA PRO A 75 1.53 -5.98 -15.12
C PRO A 75 1.30 -4.83 -16.11
N GLU A 76 1.57 -3.61 -15.66
CA GLU A 76 1.51 -2.37 -16.42
C GLU A 76 2.85 -1.64 -16.34
N VAL A 77 3.18 -0.84 -17.35
CA VAL A 77 4.37 0.01 -17.32
C VAL A 77 4.10 1.24 -16.46
N ALA A 78 5.01 1.49 -15.52
CA ALA A 78 5.07 2.69 -14.70
C ALA A 78 6.35 3.48 -15.05
N TYR A 79 6.19 4.71 -15.54
CA TYR A 79 7.28 5.64 -15.73
C TYR A 79 7.60 6.35 -14.42
N LEU A 80 8.86 6.27 -13.97
CA LEU A 80 9.37 6.86 -12.74
C LEU A 80 9.99 8.25 -12.97
N VAL A 81 9.54 8.94 -14.00
CA VAL A 81 10.01 10.27 -14.41
C VAL A 81 8.85 11.26 -14.45
N GLU A 82 9.18 12.54 -14.50
CA GLU A 82 8.18 13.58 -14.68
C GLU A 82 7.38 13.38 -15.97
N PRO A 83 6.05 13.55 -15.94
CA PRO A 83 5.28 13.59 -17.17
C PRO A 83 5.73 14.77 -18.05
N PRO A 84 5.76 14.57 -19.38
CA PRO A 84 5.89 15.66 -20.34
C PRO A 84 4.89 16.79 -20.03
N PRO A 85 5.22 18.07 -20.30
CA PRO A 85 4.33 19.20 -20.01
C PRO A 85 2.88 19.01 -20.50
N GLU A 86 2.71 18.42 -21.69
CA GLU A 86 1.41 18.10 -22.30
C GLU A 86 0.60 17.04 -21.54
N ASN A 87 1.26 16.20 -20.74
CA ASN A 87 0.64 15.13 -19.95
C ASN A 87 0.49 15.49 -18.46
N ARG A 88 0.81 16.74 -18.08
CA ARG A 88 0.58 17.26 -16.73
C ARG A 88 -0.90 17.61 -16.58
N ILE A 89 -1.70 16.59 -16.26
CA ILE A 89 -3.14 16.75 -16.06
C ILE A 89 -3.39 17.27 -14.64
N ASN A 90 -4.12 18.38 -14.51
CA ASN A 90 -4.81 18.75 -13.27
C ASN A 90 -6.09 17.91 -13.18
N LEU A 91 -6.02 16.77 -12.51
CA LEU A 91 -7.20 15.93 -12.33
C LEU A 91 -8.16 16.60 -11.34
N PRO A 92 -9.49 16.58 -11.60
CA PRO A 92 -10.46 16.97 -10.60
C PRO A 92 -10.25 16.13 -9.33
N GLN A 93 -10.26 16.79 -8.18
CA GLN A 93 -9.91 16.20 -6.87
C GLN A 93 -11.10 15.47 -6.23
N LEU A 94 -12.00 14.92 -7.03
CA LEU A 94 -13.17 14.26 -6.50
C LEU A 94 -12.77 12.88 -5.96
N ILE A 95 -12.78 12.72 -4.63
CA ILE A 95 -12.47 11.47 -3.94
C ILE A 95 -13.76 10.90 -3.39
N LYS A 96 -14.08 9.65 -3.76
CA LYS A 96 -15.29 8.97 -3.30
C LYS A 96 -15.02 8.24 -2.00
N PHE A 97 -15.93 8.35 -1.05
CA PHE A 97 -15.92 7.58 0.19
C PHE A 97 -17.16 6.69 0.21
N GLU A 98 -16.94 5.38 0.26
CA GLU A 98 -17.99 4.38 0.24
C GLU A 98 -18.10 3.77 1.64
N LEU A 99 -19.17 4.08 2.39
CA LEU A 99 -19.45 3.47 3.69
C LEU A 99 -20.20 2.16 3.51
N TYR A 100 -19.78 1.10 4.19
CA TYR A 100 -20.45 -0.19 4.28
C TYR A 100 -20.77 -0.48 5.75
N GLY A 101 -22.06 -0.66 6.05
CA GLY A 101 -22.55 -1.04 7.38
C GLY A 101 -22.53 -2.56 7.62
N SER A 102 -22.96 -2.97 8.82
CA SER A 102 -23.08 -4.39 9.19
C SER A 102 -24.17 -5.12 8.39
N ASP A 103 -25.19 -4.40 7.93
CA ASP A 103 -26.18 -4.91 6.99
C ASP A 103 -25.65 -4.69 5.56
N SER A 104 -25.27 -5.79 4.91
CA SER A 104 -24.59 -5.86 3.60
C SER A 104 -25.29 -5.16 2.43
N SER A 105 -26.49 -4.58 2.65
CA SER A 105 -27.31 -3.90 1.66
C SER A 105 -27.23 -2.37 1.68
N SER A 106 -26.51 -1.77 2.63
CA SER A 106 -26.45 -0.30 2.76
C SER A 106 -25.06 0.23 2.47
N SER A 107 -24.88 0.83 1.28
CA SER A 107 -23.74 1.71 0.99
C SER A 107 -24.17 3.17 0.93
N ALA A 108 -23.30 4.09 1.32
CA ALA A 108 -23.45 5.53 1.08
C ALA A 108 -22.17 6.10 0.47
N ASP A 109 -22.35 6.93 -0.55
CA ASP A 109 -21.27 7.55 -1.32
C ASP A 109 -21.25 9.05 -1.02
N PHE A 110 -20.09 9.59 -0.62
CA PHE A 110 -19.91 11.04 -0.56
C PHE A 110 -18.55 11.46 -1.12
N TRP A 111 -18.38 12.76 -1.37
CA TRP A 111 -17.20 13.34 -2.00
C TRP A 111 -16.60 14.47 -1.17
N ILE A 112 -15.26 14.50 -1.09
CA ILE A 112 -14.51 15.64 -0.54
C ILE A 112 -13.73 16.28 -1.68
N ASP A 113 -13.91 17.59 -1.84
CA ASP A 113 -13.02 18.46 -2.62
C ASP A 113 -12.05 19.14 -1.65
N ASP A 114 -10.74 18.95 -1.85
CA ASP A 114 -9.66 19.61 -1.08
C ASP A 114 -9.38 21.03 -1.64
N ASN A 115 -9.85 21.32 -2.86
CA ASN A 115 -9.87 22.68 -3.38
C ASN A 115 -11.18 23.33 -2.96
N ASN A 116 -11.08 24.54 -2.43
CA ASN A 116 -12.19 25.44 -2.08
C ASN A 116 -13.02 25.89 -3.31
N PHE A 117 -13.07 25.11 -4.40
CA PHE A 117 -13.84 25.40 -5.60
C PHE A 117 -15.28 24.93 -5.40
N GLU A 118 -16.17 25.89 -5.58
CA GLU A 118 -17.60 25.82 -5.30
C GLU A 118 -18.31 24.73 -6.14
N PHE A 119 -18.36 23.49 -5.65
CA PHE A 119 -19.54 22.67 -5.89
C PHE A 119 -20.70 23.26 -5.10
N PRO A 120 -21.97 23.18 -5.59
CA PRO A 120 -23.10 23.73 -4.86
C PRO A 120 -23.12 23.11 -3.46
N GLN A 121 -22.93 23.93 -2.43
CA GLN A 121 -22.93 23.55 -0.99
C GLN A 121 -24.11 22.62 -0.62
N ARG A 122 -25.21 22.67 -1.37
CA ARG A 122 -26.35 21.74 -1.28
C ARG A 122 -25.98 20.27 -1.51
N HIS A 123 -25.33 19.90 -2.63
CA HIS A 123 -25.04 18.49 -2.94
C HIS A 123 -24.04 17.85 -1.96
N LYS A 124 -23.13 18.64 -1.39
CA LYS A 124 -22.18 18.17 -0.35
C LYS A 124 -22.87 17.88 0.99
N ARG A 125 -23.93 18.63 1.33
CA ARG A 125 -24.69 18.45 2.59
C ARG A 125 -25.56 17.20 2.54
N ASP A 126 -26.28 17.01 1.43
CA ASP A 126 -27.23 15.90 1.29
C ASP A 126 -26.50 14.54 1.31
N THR A 127 -25.34 14.44 0.65
CA THR A 127 -24.53 13.20 0.62
C THR A 127 -23.84 12.88 1.95
N TRP A 128 -23.39 13.90 2.71
CA TRP A 128 -22.88 13.69 4.06
C TRP A 128 -23.98 13.21 5.02
N GLN A 129 -25.19 13.79 4.93
CA GLN A 129 -26.31 13.41 5.79
C GLN A 129 -26.70 11.93 5.61
N GLU A 130 -26.79 11.45 4.36
CA GLU A 130 -27.07 10.03 4.07
C GLU A 130 -26.00 9.09 4.65
N MET A 131 -24.73 9.48 4.59
CA MET A 131 -23.63 8.72 5.21
C MET A 131 -23.72 8.76 6.74
N ALA A 132 -23.92 9.95 7.30
CA ALA A 132 -24.02 10.22 8.72
C ALA A 132 -25.17 9.44 9.38
N GLU A 133 -26.27 9.20 8.68
CA GLU A 133 -27.39 8.39 9.15
C GLU A 133 -27.06 6.89 9.25
N LYS A 134 -26.20 6.38 8.36
CA LYS A 134 -25.79 4.96 8.33
C LYS A 134 -24.59 4.66 9.24
N PHE A 135 -23.79 5.67 9.56
CA PHE A 135 -22.61 5.51 10.40
C PHE A 135 -23.00 5.31 11.87
N ASN A 136 -22.42 4.27 12.51
CA ASN A 136 -22.63 4.00 13.93
C ASN A 136 -21.35 4.32 14.73
N PRO A 137 -21.31 5.38 15.56
CA PRO A 137 -20.11 5.78 16.31
C PRO A 137 -19.68 4.78 17.40
N ASP A 138 -20.57 3.88 17.82
CA ASP A 138 -20.27 2.88 18.86
C ASP A 138 -19.53 1.66 18.30
N LEU A 139 -19.37 1.56 16.98
CA LEU A 139 -18.66 0.47 16.32
C LEU A 139 -17.22 0.85 15.95
N ASP A 140 -16.36 -0.15 15.83
CA ASP A 140 -15.03 0.04 15.25
C ASP A 140 -15.16 0.56 13.81
N THR A 141 -14.26 1.45 13.41
CA THR A 141 -14.25 2.01 12.06
C THR A 141 -12.98 1.64 11.34
N LYS A 142 -13.10 0.93 10.22
CA LYS A 142 -11.99 0.53 9.35
C LYS A 142 -12.06 1.37 8.09
N ILE A 143 -11.00 2.12 7.78
CA ILE A 143 -10.90 2.93 6.56
C ILE A 143 -9.87 2.26 5.66
N LEU A 144 -10.26 1.92 4.42
CA LEU A 144 -9.46 1.15 3.47
C LEU A 144 -9.11 2.03 2.25
N VAL A 145 -7.83 2.11 1.87
CA VAL A 145 -7.38 2.81 0.65
C VAL A 145 -6.53 1.90 -0.23
N HIS A 146 -6.82 1.90 -1.54
CA HIS A 146 -6.09 1.11 -2.54
C HIS A 146 -4.83 1.82 -3.07
N GLY A 147 -4.04 1.12 -3.87
CA GLY A 147 -2.82 1.63 -4.49
C GLY A 147 -2.97 2.18 -5.91
N TRP A 148 -1.84 2.20 -6.62
CA TRP A 148 -1.69 2.62 -8.03
C TRP A 148 -2.57 1.81 -8.99
N LYS A 149 -3.18 2.48 -9.99
CA LYS A 149 -4.07 1.90 -11.01
C LYS A 149 -5.08 0.87 -10.44
N SER A 150 -5.62 1.15 -9.26
CA SER A 150 -6.53 0.28 -8.50
C SER A 150 -7.83 1.00 -8.19
N SER A 151 -8.82 0.30 -7.62
CA SER A 151 -10.05 0.90 -7.11
C SER A 151 -10.58 0.18 -5.87
N THR A 152 -11.71 0.63 -5.32
CA THR A 152 -12.45 -0.10 -4.26
C THR A 152 -12.97 -1.46 -4.71
N MET A 153 -13.01 -1.71 -6.03
CA MET A 153 -13.35 -3.00 -6.63
C MET A 153 -12.15 -3.93 -6.83
N SER A 154 -10.93 -3.51 -6.47
CA SER A 154 -9.75 -4.36 -6.54
C SER A 154 -9.67 -5.31 -5.33
N ASN A 155 -8.99 -6.44 -5.50
CA ASN A 155 -8.87 -7.46 -4.44
C ASN A 155 -8.22 -6.93 -3.16
N SER A 156 -7.33 -5.93 -3.27
CA SER A 156 -6.72 -5.23 -2.13
C SER A 156 -7.72 -4.62 -1.16
N ILE A 157 -8.92 -4.27 -1.64
CA ILE A 157 -10.01 -3.71 -0.83
C ILE A 157 -11.10 -4.76 -0.61
N GLN A 158 -11.52 -5.46 -1.66
CA GLN A 158 -12.64 -6.40 -1.56
C GLN A 158 -12.38 -7.53 -0.54
N SER A 159 -11.16 -8.07 -0.50
CA SER A 159 -10.82 -9.16 0.43
C SER A 159 -10.89 -8.72 1.89
N ILE A 160 -10.31 -7.57 2.22
CA ILE A 160 -10.30 -7.00 3.56
C ILE A 160 -11.71 -6.57 3.99
N ARG A 161 -12.42 -5.86 3.11
CA ARG A 161 -13.82 -5.46 3.34
C ARG A 161 -14.69 -6.68 3.59
N GLY A 162 -14.59 -7.70 2.75
CA GLY A 162 -15.35 -8.95 2.88
C GLY A 162 -15.10 -9.63 4.22
N ALA A 163 -13.83 -9.75 4.64
CA ALA A 163 -13.49 -10.36 5.93
C ALA A 163 -14.03 -9.57 7.14
N TYR A 164 -14.02 -8.23 7.09
CA TYR A 164 -14.63 -7.41 8.15
C TYR A 164 -16.16 -7.47 8.14
N ILE A 165 -16.80 -7.50 6.96
CA ILE A 165 -18.25 -7.68 6.85
C ILE A 165 -18.67 -9.05 7.42
N GLU A 166 -17.92 -10.11 7.11
CA GLU A 166 -18.15 -11.44 7.67
C GLU A 166 -18.02 -11.46 9.19
N ARG A 167 -17.04 -10.72 9.75
CA ARG A 167 -16.88 -10.57 11.20
C ARG A 167 -18.07 -9.82 11.82
N GLY A 168 -18.61 -8.83 11.12
CA GLY A 168 -19.73 -8.00 11.55
C GLY A 168 -19.36 -6.93 12.60
N GLN A 169 -20.36 -6.10 12.96
CA GLN A 169 -20.26 -5.07 14.01
C GLN A 169 -19.13 -4.06 13.80
N VAL A 170 -18.99 -3.58 12.57
CA VAL A 170 -17.92 -2.66 12.17
C VAL A 170 -18.42 -1.71 11.08
N ASN A 171 -17.97 -0.46 11.10
CA ASN A 171 -18.09 0.44 9.97
C ASN A 171 -16.89 0.22 9.04
N VAL A 172 -17.13 -0.01 7.75
CA VAL A 172 -16.03 -0.10 6.76
C VAL A 172 -16.16 1.00 5.73
N PHE A 173 -15.19 1.89 5.66
CA PHE A 173 -15.05 2.85 4.59
C PHE A 173 -14.07 2.33 3.54
N ALA A 174 -14.43 2.39 2.26
CA ALA A 174 -13.53 2.18 1.15
C ALA A 174 -13.36 3.49 0.37
N ILE A 175 -12.11 3.96 0.24
CA ILE A 175 -11.83 5.24 -0.39
C ILE A 175 -11.43 5.00 -1.84
N ASN A 176 -12.21 5.57 -2.75
CA ASN A 176 -12.00 5.46 -4.18
C ASN A 176 -11.33 6.73 -4.69
N TRP A 177 -10.05 6.60 -5.03
CA TRP A 177 -9.25 7.65 -5.67
C TRP A 177 -8.72 7.16 -7.02
N LYS A 178 -9.48 6.26 -7.68
CA LYS A 178 -9.10 5.61 -8.93
C LYS A 178 -8.66 6.61 -10.00
N ASP A 179 -9.36 7.73 -10.14
CA ASP A 179 -9.09 8.71 -11.19
C ASP A 179 -7.69 9.32 -11.03
N GLN A 180 -7.24 9.55 -9.80
CA GLN A 180 -5.90 10.05 -9.49
C GLN A 180 -4.85 8.93 -9.48
N ALA A 181 -5.24 7.70 -9.13
CA ALA A 181 -4.37 6.53 -9.15
C ALA A 181 -4.07 6.00 -10.57
N ASP A 182 -4.93 6.28 -11.55
CA ASP A 182 -4.87 5.72 -12.90
C ASP A 182 -3.97 6.52 -13.85
N ASN A 183 -2.66 6.56 -13.56
CA ASN A 183 -1.69 7.25 -14.41
C ASN A 183 -0.38 6.48 -14.51
N ILE A 184 0.07 6.25 -15.74
CA ILE A 184 1.32 5.53 -16.04
C ILE A 184 2.58 6.31 -15.63
N TYR A 185 2.50 7.65 -15.54
CA TYR A 185 3.56 8.47 -14.95
C TYR A 185 3.41 8.45 -13.43
N TYR A 186 4.10 7.50 -12.79
CA TYR A 186 3.90 7.09 -11.41
C TYR A 186 4.15 8.21 -10.37
N LEU A 187 4.99 9.18 -10.68
CA LEU A 187 5.22 10.32 -9.79
C LEU A 187 3.95 11.18 -9.59
N THR A 188 3.04 11.18 -10.57
CA THR A 188 1.74 11.89 -10.46
C THR A 188 0.85 11.28 -9.36
N PRO A 189 0.45 9.99 -9.41
CA PRO A 189 -0.34 9.37 -8.35
C PRO A 189 0.40 9.33 -7.02
N ALA A 190 1.73 9.19 -7.02
CA ALA A 190 2.52 9.28 -5.80
C ALA A 190 2.35 10.66 -5.12
N ARG A 191 2.34 11.76 -5.88
CA ARG A 191 2.07 13.10 -5.34
C ARG A 191 0.64 13.26 -4.84
N TYR A 192 -0.34 12.72 -5.56
CA TYR A 192 -1.74 12.74 -5.16
C TYR A 192 -2.01 12.07 -3.80
N THR A 193 -1.09 11.22 -3.30
CA THR A 193 -1.23 10.62 -1.97
C THR A 193 -1.38 11.65 -0.85
N VAL A 194 -0.78 12.83 -0.98
CA VAL A 194 -0.89 13.92 0.00
C VAL A 194 -2.31 14.47 0.04
N GLN A 195 -2.89 14.78 -1.12
CA GLN A 195 -4.24 15.33 -1.24
C GLN A 195 -5.29 14.30 -0.81
N VAL A 196 -5.12 13.03 -1.22
CA VAL A 196 -6.03 11.97 -0.78
C VAL A 196 -5.91 11.76 0.74
N GLY A 197 -4.71 11.83 1.31
CA GLY A 197 -4.50 11.78 2.76
C GLY A 197 -5.23 12.90 3.50
N ARG A 198 -5.19 14.14 2.99
CA ARG A 198 -5.96 15.27 3.55
C ARG A 198 -7.46 15.04 3.49
N ALA A 199 -7.97 14.48 2.40
CA ALA A 199 -9.38 14.14 2.29
C ALA A 199 -9.78 13.07 3.33
N VAL A 200 -8.97 12.02 3.50
CA VAL A 200 -9.22 11.01 4.55
C VAL A 200 -9.13 11.62 5.95
N ALA A 201 -8.17 12.50 6.21
CA ALA A 201 -8.10 13.27 7.46
C ALA A 201 -9.38 14.08 7.72
N LYS A 202 -9.91 14.73 6.67
CA LYS A 202 -11.15 15.48 6.78
C LYS A 202 -12.36 14.60 7.07
N LEU A 203 -12.44 13.39 6.50
CA LEU A 203 -13.45 12.41 6.88
C LEU A 203 -13.32 12.06 8.38
N ILE A 204 -12.12 11.76 8.86
CA ILE A 204 -11.88 11.43 10.28
C ILE A 204 -12.36 12.57 11.17
N ASP A 205 -11.97 13.80 10.87
CA ASP A 205 -12.39 14.99 11.62
C ASP A 205 -13.93 15.11 11.64
N LEU A 206 -14.62 14.90 10.52
CA LEU A 206 -16.09 14.97 10.45
C LEU A 206 -16.77 13.86 11.28
N LEU A 207 -16.24 12.64 11.25
CA LEU A 207 -16.78 11.53 12.06
C LEU A 207 -16.64 11.82 13.57
N VAL A 208 -15.54 12.44 13.98
CA VAL A 208 -15.31 12.78 15.39
C VAL A 208 -16.14 14.00 15.79
N GLU A 209 -16.13 15.07 14.98
CA GLU A 209 -16.75 16.36 15.31
C GLU A 209 -18.29 16.35 15.19
N GLU A 210 -18.85 15.59 14.25
CA GLU A 210 -20.30 15.62 13.96
C GLU A 210 -21.04 14.34 14.37
N LYS A 211 -20.32 13.23 14.57
CA LYS A 211 -20.90 11.93 14.94
C LYS A 211 -20.40 11.37 16.26
N ASP A 212 -19.56 12.11 16.99
CA ASP A 212 -18.98 11.69 18.27
C ASP A 212 -18.23 10.36 18.21
N ALA A 213 -17.64 10.02 17.04
CA ALA A 213 -16.82 8.82 16.91
C ALA A 213 -15.57 8.91 17.79
N ASP A 214 -15.24 7.86 18.53
CA ASP A 214 -13.99 7.80 19.29
C ASP A 214 -12.80 7.56 18.33
N PRO A 215 -11.81 8.49 18.24
CA PRO A 215 -10.61 8.31 17.41
C PRO A 215 -9.83 7.02 17.74
N LYS A 216 -9.93 6.53 18.98
CA LYS A 216 -9.29 5.28 19.42
C LYS A 216 -9.97 4.02 18.86
N ARG A 217 -11.08 4.17 18.14
CA ARG A 217 -11.76 3.09 17.41
C ARG A 217 -11.55 3.14 15.90
N ILE A 218 -10.83 4.16 15.42
CA ILE A 218 -10.53 4.34 14.00
C ILE A 218 -9.21 3.63 13.66
N HIS A 219 -9.27 2.79 12.62
CA HIS A 219 -8.15 2.04 12.08
C HIS A 219 -8.04 2.26 10.57
N LEU A 220 -6.92 2.83 10.17
CA LEU A 220 -6.57 3.14 8.80
C LEU A 220 -5.76 1.99 8.17
N ILE A 221 -6.15 1.51 6.99
CA ILE A 221 -5.51 0.38 6.32
C ILE A 221 -5.26 0.75 4.87
N GLY A 222 -3.99 0.72 4.45
CA GLY A 222 -3.60 1.17 3.11
C GLY A 222 -2.67 0.17 2.43
N HIS A 223 -2.93 -0.13 1.16
CA HIS A 223 -2.06 -0.97 0.32
C HIS A 223 -1.24 -0.13 -0.66
N SER A 224 0.06 -0.44 -0.81
CA SER A 224 0.94 0.21 -1.77
C SER A 224 0.99 1.74 -1.54
N LEU A 225 0.65 2.58 -2.54
CA LEU A 225 0.46 4.03 -2.37
C LEU A 225 -0.55 4.39 -1.28
N GLY A 226 -1.56 3.53 -1.06
CA GLY A 226 -2.56 3.70 -0.01
C GLY A 226 -1.99 3.69 1.40
N ALA A 227 -0.86 2.99 1.65
CA ALA A 227 -0.20 3.03 2.94
C ALA A 227 0.31 4.43 3.29
N HIS A 228 0.87 5.14 2.31
CA HIS A 228 1.32 6.52 2.48
C HIS A 228 0.14 7.49 2.60
N ILE A 229 -0.95 7.25 1.87
CA ILE A 229 -2.21 8.00 2.06
C ILE A 229 -2.66 7.93 3.52
N MET A 230 -2.57 6.75 4.15
CA MET A 230 -2.94 6.60 5.57
C MET A 230 -1.97 7.27 6.53
N GLY A 231 -0.67 7.29 6.23
CA GLY A 231 0.31 8.08 6.99
C GLY A 231 -0.04 9.58 6.93
N TYR A 232 -0.23 10.11 5.71
CA TYR A 232 -0.69 11.48 5.52
C TYR A 232 -2.00 11.77 6.26
N ALA A 233 -2.99 10.87 6.17
CA ALA A 233 -4.25 11.03 6.87
C ALA A 233 -4.06 11.13 8.39
N GLY A 234 -3.25 10.25 8.98
CA GLY A 234 -2.91 10.26 10.40
C GLY A 234 -2.18 11.53 10.84
N SER A 235 -1.29 12.05 9.99
CA SER A 235 -0.55 13.29 10.26
C SER A 235 -1.39 14.57 10.13
N TYR A 236 -2.41 14.59 9.25
CA TYR A 236 -3.20 15.78 8.95
C TYR A 236 -4.49 15.90 9.77
N THR A 237 -5.03 14.79 10.28
CA THR A 237 -6.22 14.85 11.14
C THR A 237 -5.91 15.56 12.46
N LYS A 238 -6.91 16.25 13.01
CA LYS A 238 -6.80 16.87 14.34
C LYS A 238 -6.75 15.85 15.47
N TYR A 239 -7.16 14.62 15.20
CA TYR A 239 -7.36 13.57 16.20
C TYR A 239 -6.41 12.40 15.99
N ARG A 240 -5.67 12.03 17.05
CA ARG A 240 -4.75 10.90 16.96
C ARG A 240 -5.52 9.58 16.90
N VAL A 241 -5.56 8.98 15.71
CA VAL A 241 -6.21 7.69 15.46
C VAL A 241 -5.50 6.54 16.17
N ASN A 242 -6.23 5.45 16.38
CA ASN A 242 -5.69 4.30 17.11
C ASN A 242 -4.58 3.57 16.34
N ARG A 243 -4.84 3.29 15.06
CA ARG A 243 -4.00 2.37 14.31
C ARG A 243 -3.90 2.73 12.84
N ILE A 244 -2.69 2.61 12.29
CA ILE A 244 -2.46 2.50 10.85
C ILE A 244 -1.83 1.15 10.56
N THR A 245 -2.33 0.46 9.52
CA THR A 245 -1.68 -0.71 8.93
C THR A 245 -1.23 -0.43 7.51
N GLY A 246 0.07 -0.55 7.26
CA GLY A 246 0.67 -0.47 5.94
C GLY A 246 0.82 -1.85 5.29
N LEU A 247 0.17 -2.07 4.15
CA LEU A 247 0.21 -3.33 3.40
C LEU A 247 1.13 -3.16 2.20
N ASP A 248 2.36 -3.66 2.34
CA ASP A 248 3.50 -3.50 1.43
C ASP A 248 3.61 -2.06 0.89
N PRO A 249 3.90 -1.06 1.74
CA PRO A 249 3.94 0.36 1.37
C PRO A 249 4.84 0.60 0.16
N ALA A 250 4.48 1.51 -0.74
CA ALA A 250 5.18 1.65 -2.00
C ALA A 250 6.62 2.19 -1.86
N ARG A 251 7.60 1.50 -2.43
CA ARG A 251 8.99 1.96 -2.49
C ARG A 251 9.23 3.08 -3.50
N PRO A 252 8.83 2.93 -4.78
CA PRO A 252 9.15 3.92 -5.81
C PRO A 252 8.54 5.26 -5.42
N ALA A 253 9.25 6.34 -5.70
CA ALA A 253 8.94 7.72 -5.27
C ALA A 253 9.22 8.04 -3.78
N PHE A 254 9.11 7.08 -2.86
CA PHE A 254 9.23 7.37 -1.41
C PHE A 254 10.61 7.04 -0.84
N GLU A 255 11.12 5.81 -1.03
CA GLU A 255 12.39 5.40 -0.39
C GLU A 255 13.62 6.11 -0.99
N ASP A 256 13.56 6.45 -2.28
CA ASP A 256 14.62 7.18 -3.01
C ASP A 256 14.36 8.71 -3.06
N CYS A 257 13.35 9.22 -2.35
CA CYS A 257 13.06 10.65 -2.16
C CYS A 257 12.84 11.48 -3.45
N ILE A 258 12.35 10.86 -4.53
CA ILE A 258 12.01 11.56 -5.80
C ILE A 258 10.54 11.99 -5.88
N GLY A 259 9.72 11.56 -4.91
CA GLY A 259 8.29 11.84 -4.77
C GLY A 259 7.99 12.84 -3.65
N PRO A 260 6.84 12.68 -2.95
CA PRO A 260 6.55 13.45 -1.75
C PRO A 260 7.65 13.34 -0.70
N GLU A 261 7.85 14.41 0.09
CA GLU A 261 8.92 14.47 1.10
C GLU A 261 8.71 13.48 2.26
N ASN A 262 7.45 13.21 2.62
CA ASN A 262 7.09 12.31 3.71
C ASN A 262 6.51 10.99 3.20
N HIS A 263 6.46 10.01 4.07
CA HIS A 263 5.83 8.72 3.84
C HIS A 263 5.18 8.24 5.14
N LEU A 264 4.68 7.01 5.16
CA LEU A 264 4.16 6.41 6.38
C LEU A 264 5.31 6.24 7.38
N ASP A 265 5.12 6.66 8.63
CA ASP A 265 6.06 6.40 9.71
C ASP A 265 5.36 6.06 11.05
N ASP A 266 6.14 5.74 12.08
CA ASP A 266 5.64 5.26 13.36
C ASP A 266 4.93 6.34 14.21
N THR A 267 5.05 7.61 13.84
CA THR A 267 4.44 8.73 14.55
C THR A 267 3.01 9.04 14.10
N ASP A 268 2.58 8.51 12.94
CA ASP A 268 1.30 8.82 12.28
C ASP A 268 0.05 8.33 13.04
N ALA A 269 0.19 7.39 13.99
CA ALA A 269 -0.91 6.90 14.82
C ALA A 269 -0.44 6.45 16.21
N ASN A 270 -1.37 6.07 17.11
CA ASN A 270 -0.99 5.45 18.39
C ASN A 270 -0.27 4.11 18.21
N PHE A 271 -0.51 3.43 17.10
CA PHE A 271 0.12 2.17 16.74
C PHE A 271 0.20 2.03 15.22
N VAL A 272 1.41 1.77 14.70
CA VAL A 272 1.62 1.57 13.26
C VAL A 272 2.23 0.19 13.04
N ASP A 273 1.56 -0.67 12.28
CA ASP A 273 2.06 -1.98 11.90
C ASP A 273 2.16 -2.14 10.38
N VAL A 274 3.23 -2.78 9.92
CA VAL A 274 3.52 -2.89 8.48
C VAL A 274 3.77 -4.34 8.09
N ILE A 275 3.22 -4.76 6.94
CA ILE A 275 3.50 -6.06 6.33
C ILE A 275 4.29 -5.84 5.04
N HIS A 276 5.54 -6.27 5.01
CA HIS A 276 6.44 -6.18 3.86
C HIS A 276 6.47 -7.51 3.12
N SER A 277 5.89 -7.57 1.93
CA SER A 277 5.82 -8.80 1.11
C SER A 277 6.51 -8.69 -0.25
N CYS A 278 6.92 -7.47 -0.65
CA CYS A 278 7.76 -7.21 -1.82
C CYS A 278 8.87 -6.17 -1.53
N ALA A 279 9.43 -6.22 -0.32
CA ALA A 279 10.44 -5.29 0.17
C ALA A 279 11.67 -5.18 -0.76
N GLY A 280 12.09 -3.95 -1.04
CA GLY A 280 13.26 -3.64 -1.87
C GLY A 280 13.00 -3.71 -3.39
N TYR A 281 11.79 -4.08 -3.80
CA TYR A 281 11.35 -4.02 -5.20
C TYR A 281 10.21 -3.01 -5.32
N LEU A 282 8.96 -3.45 -5.16
CA LEU A 282 7.79 -2.57 -5.14
C LEU A 282 7.45 -2.08 -3.73
N GLY A 283 7.73 -2.90 -2.72
CA GLY A 283 7.49 -2.58 -1.32
C GLY A 283 8.69 -1.90 -0.66
N PHE A 284 8.42 -0.99 0.28
CA PHE A 284 9.39 -0.28 1.09
C PHE A 284 10.28 -1.29 1.81
N ARG A 285 11.61 -1.08 1.80
CA ARG A 285 12.55 -2.07 2.35
C ARG A 285 12.75 -1.91 3.85
N LYS A 286 13.00 -0.67 4.28
CA LYS A 286 13.27 -0.36 5.69
C LYS A 286 12.01 -0.57 6.54
N PRO A 287 12.17 -0.92 7.83
CA PRO A 287 11.06 -0.85 8.77
C PRO A 287 10.60 0.61 8.89
N ILE A 288 9.29 0.83 8.81
CA ILE A 288 8.68 2.16 8.90
C ILE A 288 7.49 2.20 9.88
N GLY A 289 7.20 1.09 10.55
CA GLY A 289 6.19 1.04 11.61
C GLY A 289 6.79 1.00 13.02
N MET A 290 5.90 0.90 14.00
CA MET A 290 6.28 0.47 15.35
C MET A 290 6.60 -1.04 15.36
N VAL A 291 5.89 -1.82 14.53
CA VAL A 291 6.15 -3.24 14.30
C VAL A 291 6.09 -3.54 12.80
N ASP A 292 7.08 -4.27 12.30
CA ASP A 292 7.24 -4.57 10.88
C ASP A 292 7.37 -6.08 10.68
N PHE A 293 6.42 -6.65 9.95
CA PHE A 293 6.39 -8.07 9.62
C PHE A 293 6.92 -8.30 8.20
N TYR A 294 7.81 -9.28 8.06
CA TYR A 294 8.40 -9.68 6.79
C TYR A 294 8.08 -11.15 6.51
N PRO A 295 6.88 -11.47 5.99
CA PRO A 295 6.51 -12.80 5.55
C PRO A 295 7.57 -13.41 4.63
N ASN A 296 8.08 -14.58 5.01
CA ASN A 296 9.04 -15.38 4.27
C ASN A 296 10.35 -14.63 3.95
N GLY A 297 10.71 -13.62 4.76
CA GLY A 297 11.86 -12.75 4.54
C GLY A 297 11.52 -11.44 3.80
N GLY A 298 10.24 -11.25 3.46
CA GLY A 298 9.61 -10.02 2.96
C GLY A 298 9.95 -9.57 1.54
N GLY A 299 11.00 -10.12 0.93
CA GLY A 299 11.28 -9.91 -0.50
C GLY A 299 10.43 -10.81 -1.42
N PRO A 300 10.37 -10.50 -2.73
CA PRO A 300 9.89 -11.45 -3.72
C PRO A 300 10.94 -12.54 -4.04
N PRO A 301 10.52 -13.73 -4.50
CA PRO A 301 9.14 -14.17 -4.60
C PRO A 301 8.58 -14.65 -3.25
N GLN A 302 7.33 -14.30 -2.97
CA GLN A 302 6.57 -14.93 -1.89
C GLN A 302 6.17 -16.37 -2.28
N PRO A 303 5.99 -17.30 -1.31
CA PRO A 303 5.56 -18.66 -1.60
C PRO A 303 4.27 -18.70 -2.43
N GLY A 304 4.29 -19.39 -3.57
CA GLY A 304 3.16 -19.51 -4.49
C GLY A 304 3.18 -18.52 -5.66
N CYS A 305 4.01 -17.49 -5.59
CA CYS A 305 4.32 -16.64 -6.74
C CYS A 305 5.41 -17.36 -7.58
N LYS A 306 5.00 -18.30 -8.45
CA LYS A 306 5.89 -19.23 -9.18
C LYS A 306 5.95 -19.02 -10.71
N GLU A 307 5.13 -18.14 -11.27
CA GLU A 307 5.11 -17.82 -12.71
C GLU A 307 5.76 -16.46 -13.01
N LEU A 308 6.67 -16.42 -14.01
CA LEU A 308 7.42 -15.31 -14.65
C LEU A 308 7.78 -14.03 -13.85
N SER A 309 8.98 -13.48 -14.15
CA SER A 309 9.63 -12.36 -13.42
C SER A 309 8.76 -11.15 -13.10
N GLN A 310 7.86 -10.76 -14.00
CA GLN A 310 7.00 -9.58 -13.86
C GLN A 310 5.70 -9.87 -13.09
N ILE A 311 5.25 -11.13 -13.05
CA ILE A 311 4.09 -11.60 -12.27
C ILE A 311 4.52 -11.90 -10.84
N PHE A 312 5.77 -12.34 -10.60
CA PHE A 312 6.30 -12.56 -9.25
C PHE A 312 6.20 -11.33 -8.35
N THR A 313 6.59 -10.18 -8.89
CA THR A 313 6.66 -8.93 -8.12
C THR A 313 5.26 -8.44 -7.80
N GLY A 314 4.33 -8.50 -8.75
CA GLY A 314 2.94 -8.14 -8.50
C GLY A 314 2.22 -9.09 -7.55
N CYS A 315 2.40 -10.40 -7.73
CA CYS A 315 1.87 -11.42 -6.82
C CYS A 315 2.41 -11.24 -5.40
N SER A 316 3.73 -11.04 -5.25
CA SER A 316 4.36 -10.82 -3.95
C SER A 316 3.88 -9.52 -3.30
N HIS A 317 3.70 -8.45 -4.08
CA HIS A 317 3.12 -7.18 -3.62
C HIS A 317 1.67 -7.32 -3.15
N GLY A 318 0.90 -8.22 -3.76
CA GLY A 318 -0.47 -8.53 -3.36
C GLY A 318 -0.59 -9.41 -2.11
N ARG A 319 0.45 -10.17 -1.75
CA ARG A 319 0.41 -11.05 -0.57
C ARG A 319 0.21 -10.32 0.75
N SER A 320 0.61 -9.06 0.87
CA SER A 320 0.39 -8.27 2.08
C SER A 320 -1.09 -8.15 2.43
N TYR A 321 -1.95 -7.76 1.47
CA TYR A 321 -3.39 -7.66 1.71
C TYR A 321 -4.08 -9.02 1.80
N GLU A 322 -3.59 -10.05 1.10
CA GLU A 322 -4.13 -11.41 1.22
C GLU A 322 -3.88 -12.00 2.61
N TYR A 323 -2.65 -11.87 3.13
CA TYR A 323 -2.32 -12.31 4.48
C TYR A 323 -3.08 -11.51 5.52
N TYR A 324 -3.21 -10.19 5.32
CA TYR A 324 -3.99 -9.35 6.22
C TYR A 324 -5.47 -9.77 6.23
N ALA A 325 -6.09 -9.93 5.06
CA ALA A 325 -7.49 -10.33 4.95
C ALA A 325 -7.75 -11.68 5.63
N GLU A 326 -6.89 -12.68 5.40
CA GLU A 326 -6.99 -13.97 6.08
C GLU A 326 -6.79 -13.83 7.61
N SER A 327 -5.88 -12.96 8.07
CA SER A 327 -5.60 -12.78 9.50
C SER A 327 -6.79 -12.30 10.32
N ILE A 328 -7.77 -11.64 9.69
CA ILE A 328 -8.97 -11.10 10.34
C ILE A 328 -9.77 -12.26 10.97
N ASN A 329 -10.08 -13.31 10.21
CA ASN A 329 -10.93 -14.41 10.71
C ASN A 329 -10.17 -15.74 10.85
N SER A 330 -8.82 -15.72 10.80
CA SER A 330 -8.02 -16.95 10.84
C SER A 330 -8.09 -17.63 12.22
N PRO A 331 -8.53 -18.89 12.31
CA PRO A 331 -8.44 -19.67 13.55
C PRO A 331 -7.01 -20.15 13.84
N LYS A 332 -6.15 -20.18 12.82
CA LYS A 332 -4.75 -20.62 12.94
C LYS A 332 -3.85 -19.46 13.36
N GLY A 333 -4.00 -18.31 12.72
CA GLY A 333 -3.15 -17.13 12.95
C GLY A 333 -1.79 -17.19 12.25
N PHE A 334 -1.26 -16.00 11.96
CA PHE A 334 0.06 -15.81 11.37
C PHE A 334 1.07 -15.47 12.45
N TYR A 335 1.81 -16.46 12.95
CA TYR A 335 2.77 -16.22 14.02
C TYR A 335 4.11 -15.71 13.45
N GLY A 336 4.59 -14.59 13.99
CA GLY A 336 5.89 -14.00 13.69
C GLY A 336 6.87 -14.21 14.83
N VAL A 337 8.13 -14.47 14.49
CA VAL A 337 9.27 -14.58 15.41
C VAL A 337 10.09 -13.29 15.32
N PRO A 338 10.45 -12.65 16.45
CA PRO A 338 11.19 -11.40 16.43
C PRO A 338 12.62 -11.60 15.89
N CYS A 339 13.12 -10.61 15.18
CA CYS A 339 14.49 -10.53 14.66
C CYS A 339 15.15 -9.26 15.22
N SER A 340 16.45 -9.33 15.52
CA SER A 340 17.24 -8.18 15.97
C SER A 340 17.49 -7.15 14.86
N GLY A 341 17.31 -7.54 13.59
CA GLY A 341 17.49 -6.67 12.45
C GLY A 341 17.28 -7.37 11.11
N LEU A 342 17.41 -6.60 10.03
CA LEU A 342 17.19 -7.09 8.66
C LEU A 342 18.20 -8.17 8.22
N ASP A 343 19.40 -8.21 8.79
CA ASP A 343 20.39 -9.24 8.42
C ASP A 343 20.06 -10.61 9.01
N GLU A 344 19.58 -10.66 10.25
CA GLU A 344 19.09 -11.91 10.86
C GLU A 344 17.84 -12.43 10.14
N LEU A 345 16.97 -11.51 9.74
CA LEU A 345 15.79 -11.79 8.93
C LEU A 345 16.14 -12.39 7.56
N LYS A 346 17.15 -11.85 6.86
CA LYS A 346 17.66 -12.45 5.61
C LYS A 346 18.23 -13.85 5.85
N GLY A 347 18.97 -14.01 6.95
CA GLY A 347 19.50 -15.30 7.36
C GLY A 347 18.45 -16.29 7.86
N LYS A 348 17.21 -15.82 8.10
CA LYS A 348 16.11 -16.57 8.72
C LYS A 348 16.48 -17.15 10.10
N ASN A 349 17.34 -16.45 10.83
CA ASN A 349 17.88 -16.89 12.11
C ASN A 349 17.14 -16.30 13.32
N CYS A 350 15.95 -15.76 13.12
CA CYS A 350 15.15 -15.06 14.14
C CYS A 350 14.71 -15.99 15.28
N THR A 351 14.80 -15.52 16.53
CA THR A 351 14.45 -16.31 17.72
C THR A 351 13.71 -15.46 18.76
N GLY A 352 12.80 -16.08 19.53
CA GLY A 352 12.09 -15.42 20.62
C GLY A 352 10.60 -15.76 20.71
N GLY A 353 9.89 -15.03 21.56
CA GLY A 353 8.44 -15.19 21.76
C GLY A 353 7.65 -14.79 20.52
N LYS A 354 6.75 -15.67 20.07
CA LYS A 354 5.93 -15.46 18.88
C LYS A 354 4.78 -14.49 19.15
N ILE A 355 4.45 -13.64 18.18
CA ILE A 355 3.26 -12.79 18.20
C ILE A 355 2.45 -12.97 16.91
N LEU A 356 1.17 -12.60 16.92
CA LEU A 356 0.35 -12.63 15.71
C LEU A 356 0.63 -11.42 14.81
N MET A 357 0.73 -11.66 13.51
CA MET A 357 0.72 -10.65 12.44
C MET A 357 -0.71 -10.37 11.97
N GLY A 358 -0.94 -9.16 11.46
CA GLY A 358 -2.19 -8.77 10.82
C GLY A 358 -3.16 -8.14 11.79
N ASP A 359 -4.46 -8.34 11.60
CA ASP A 359 -5.48 -7.73 12.46
C ASP A 359 -5.29 -8.00 13.97
N PRO A 360 -4.97 -9.24 14.41
CA PRO A 360 -4.82 -9.59 15.84
C PRO A 360 -3.48 -9.21 16.46
N VAL A 361 -2.65 -8.40 15.80
CA VAL A 361 -1.34 -7.99 16.35
C VAL A 361 -1.47 -7.29 17.72
N PRO A 362 -0.65 -7.67 18.73
CA PRO A 362 -0.65 -6.99 20.02
C PRO A 362 -0.24 -5.51 19.90
N ARG A 363 -0.98 -4.60 20.56
CA ARG A 363 -0.76 -3.14 20.44
C ARG A 363 0.53 -2.64 21.11
N ASN A 364 1.13 -3.47 21.96
CA ASN A 364 2.43 -3.22 22.57
C ASN A 364 3.60 -3.85 21.79
N ALA A 365 3.34 -4.56 20.68
CA ALA A 365 4.39 -5.18 19.87
C ALA A 365 5.30 -4.11 19.25
N ARG A 366 6.61 -4.37 19.25
CA ARG A 366 7.62 -3.49 18.67
C ARG A 366 8.71 -4.29 17.95
N GLY A 367 9.29 -3.72 16.91
CA GLY A 367 10.43 -4.29 16.20
C GLY A 367 10.05 -5.12 14.97
N ILE A 368 10.98 -5.96 14.52
CA ILE A 368 10.89 -6.65 13.24
C ILE A 368 10.59 -8.14 13.46
N PHE A 369 9.69 -8.71 12.65
CA PHE A 369 9.27 -10.10 12.79
C PHE A 369 9.33 -10.86 11.46
N PHE A 370 9.92 -12.05 11.49
CA PHE A 370 9.84 -13.02 10.40
C PHE A 370 8.57 -13.88 10.57
N VAL A 371 7.79 -14.04 9.50
CA VAL A 371 6.56 -14.85 9.50
C VAL A 371 6.65 -15.91 8.41
N LYS A 372 6.42 -17.18 8.72
CA LYS A 372 6.37 -18.25 7.71
C LYS A 372 4.92 -18.42 7.23
N THR A 373 4.69 -18.54 5.93
CA THR A 373 3.34 -18.74 5.36
C THR A 373 3.29 -19.90 4.37
N ALA A 374 2.10 -20.44 4.13
CA ALA A 374 1.87 -21.37 3.03
C ALA A 374 1.98 -20.69 1.66
N ASN A 375 1.94 -21.50 0.59
CA ASN A 375 2.01 -21.01 -0.80
C ASN A 375 0.63 -20.78 -1.47
N LYS A 376 -0.46 -21.16 -0.82
CA LYS A 376 -1.84 -21.04 -1.33
C LYS A 376 -2.80 -20.61 -0.20
N PRO A 377 -4.01 -20.08 -0.52
CA PRO A 377 -4.99 -19.65 0.49
C PRO A 377 -5.20 -20.68 1.58
N THR A 378 -5.51 -20.22 2.79
CA THR A 378 -5.11 -20.86 4.06
C THR A 378 -3.59 -20.74 4.27
N TYR A 379 -3.09 -19.51 4.13
CA TYR A 379 -1.70 -19.14 4.26
C TYR A 379 -1.19 -19.23 5.70
N ALA A 380 -2.07 -19.02 6.68
CA ALA A 380 -1.77 -19.12 8.10
C ALA A 380 -1.42 -20.57 8.46
N LEU A 381 -0.21 -20.77 8.97
CA LEU A 381 0.27 -22.09 9.38
C LEU A 381 -0.04 -22.43 10.84
N GLY A 382 -0.36 -21.42 11.66
CA GLY A 382 -0.48 -21.57 13.11
C GLY A 382 0.88 -21.62 13.83
N ILE A 383 0.85 -21.89 15.14
CA ILE A 383 2.02 -21.73 16.01
C ILE A 383 3.04 -22.87 15.87
N ASP A 384 2.57 -24.09 15.55
CA ASP A 384 3.36 -25.33 15.60
C ASP A 384 4.22 -25.55 14.35
N GLU A 385 3.78 -25.07 13.18
CA GLU A 385 4.49 -25.27 11.91
C GLU A 385 5.72 -24.35 11.70
N ILE A 386 5.97 -23.43 12.63
CA ILE A 386 7.21 -22.63 12.67
C ILE A 386 8.37 -23.44 13.27
N LEU A 387 8.08 -24.56 13.95
CA LEU A 387 9.09 -25.40 14.62
C LEU A 387 9.78 -26.41 13.67
N SER A 388 9.31 -26.56 12.44
CA SER A 388 9.92 -27.42 11.43
C SER A 388 10.85 -26.62 10.53
N ASN A 389 12.14 -26.60 10.91
CA ASN A 389 13.25 -26.26 10.01
C ASN A 389 13.62 -27.47 9.15
#